data_AF-A0A516AGP0-F1
#
_entry.id   AF-A0A516AGP0-F1
#
_cell.length_a   1.000
_cell.length_b   1.000
_cell.length_c   1.000
_cell.angle_alpha   90.00
_cell.angle_beta   90.00
_cell.angle_gamma   90.00
#
_symmetry.space_group_name_H-M   'P 1'
#
loop_
_entity.id
_entity.type
_entity.pdbx_description
1 polymer ?
#
loop_
_entity_poly.entity_id
_entity_poly.type
_entity_poly.pdbx_seq_one_letter_code
_entity_poly.pdbx_strand_id
1 'polypeptide(L)'
;MICLSRSLWRSLSVKDQASLSALNVRLVRTVAVDTDFVVATSLRRTETLMCAICRGISVLTNEWLVRSLEAKRLLPVEGYELKDKAAEEKSGMFLSDALSRAKLRPFLLGYEVFLSARIVGELRRVAVQVVEAGGGFLVPTG
;
A
#
# COMPACT_ATOMS: atom_id res chain seq x y z
N MET A 1 1.67 8.35 -8.52
CA MET A 1 2.43 8.62 -7.27
C MET A 1 3.01 7.33 -6.67
N ILE A 2 4.09 7.40 -5.89
CA ILE A 2 4.65 6.24 -5.18
C ILE A 2 4.41 6.37 -3.68
N CYS A 3 3.81 5.36 -3.06
CA CYS A 3 3.64 5.32 -1.61
C CYS A 3 4.71 4.44 -0.95
N LEU A 4 5.33 4.94 0.12
CA LEU A 4 6.36 4.20 0.84
C LEU A 4 5.85 3.76 2.21
N SER A 5 6.21 2.53 2.60
CA SER A 5 5.94 2.07 3.97
C SER A 5 6.61 2.97 5.01
N ARG A 6 6.03 3.08 6.21
CA ARG A 6 6.51 3.98 7.27
C ARG A 6 8.00 3.78 7.62
N SER A 7 8.48 2.54 7.60
CA SER A 7 9.89 2.23 7.85
C SER A 7 10.80 2.78 6.76
N LEU A 8 10.43 2.60 5.49
CA LEU A 8 11.19 3.13 4.35
C LEU A 8 11.21 4.65 4.34
N TRP A 9 10.10 5.26 4.74
CA TRP A 9 10.00 6.70 4.81
C TRP A 9 10.89 7.33 5.87
N ARG A 10 11.26 6.57 6.91
CA ARG A 10 12.21 7.00 7.93
C ARG A 10 13.67 6.80 7.50
N SER A 11 13.94 5.83 6.63
CA SER A 11 15.30 5.53 6.17
C SER A 11 15.72 6.30 4.92
N LEU A 12 14.77 6.89 4.20
CA LEU A 12 15.06 7.59 2.94
C LEU A 12 15.71 8.97 3.18
N SER A 13 16.90 9.17 2.60
CA SER A 13 17.63 10.43 2.78
C SER A 13 16.97 11.59 2.03
N VAL A 14 17.27 12.82 2.45
CA VAL A 14 16.81 14.05 1.74
C VAL A 14 17.35 14.08 0.30
N LYS A 15 18.57 13.58 0.08
CA LYS A 15 19.19 13.49 -1.25
C LYS A 15 18.43 12.52 -2.15
N ASP A 16 18.01 11.37 -1.63
CA ASP A 16 17.24 10.39 -2.40
C ASP A 16 15.85 10.93 -2.74
N GLN A 17 15.21 11.63 -1.79
CA GLN A 17 13.93 12.31 -2.04
C GLN A 17 14.05 13.35 -3.17
N ALA A 18 15.11 14.16 -3.15
CA ALA A 18 15.38 15.13 -4.21
C ALA A 18 15.65 14.45 -5.56
N SER A 19 16.38 13.34 -5.55
CA SER A 19 16.69 12.56 -6.77
C SER A 19 15.42 11.95 -7.37
N LEU A 20 14.52 11.40 -6.54
CA LEU A 20 13.22 10.89 -7.00
C LEU A 20 12.33 12.01 -7.55
N SER A 21 12.30 13.16 -6.89
CA SER A 21 11.57 14.34 -7.39
C SER A 21 12.08 14.77 -8.77
N ALA A 22 13.40 14.76 -9.00
CA ALA A 22 14.01 15.03 -10.31
C ALA A 22 13.65 13.99 -11.38
N LEU A 23 13.23 12.79 -10.98
CA LEU A 23 12.67 11.75 -11.87
C LEU A 23 11.15 11.87 -12.04
N ASN A 24 10.55 13.01 -11.68
CA ASN A 24 9.11 13.25 -11.68
C ASN A 24 8.31 12.30 -10.77
N VAL A 25 8.97 11.73 -9.75
CA VAL A 25 8.30 10.89 -8.75
C VAL A 25 7.72 11.79 -7.66
N ARG A 26 6.40 11.70 -7.47
CA ARG A 26 5.75 12.22 -6.27
C ARG A 26 5.62 11.12 -5.22
N LEU A 27 6.28 11.33 -4.08
CA LEU A 27 6.24 10.41 -2.94
C LEU A 27 5.10 10.79 -1.99
N VAL A 28 4.35 9.79 -1.53
CA VAL A 28 3.21 9.98 -0.61
C VAL A 28 3.30 9.08 0.62
N ARG A 29 2.76 9.58 1.74
CA ARG A 29 2.74 8.89 3.05
C ARG A 29 1.63 7.85 3.18
N THR A 30 0.55 8.05 2.46
CA THR A 30 -0.66 7.24 2.49
C THR A 30 -1.05 6.88 1.07
N VAL A 31 -1.74 5.75 0.90
CA VAL A 31 -2.21 5.29 -0.41
C VAL A 31 -3.33 6.22 -0.87
N ALA A 32 -3.06 6.99 -1.92
CA ALA A 32 -4.01 7.86 -2.60
C ALA A 32 -4.66 7.17 -3.81
N VAL A 33 -5.68 7.79 -4.40
CA VAL A 33 -6.41 7.27 -5.56
C VAL A 33 -5.50 7.04 -6.78
N ASP A 34 -4.51 7.89 -6.97
CA ASP A 34 -3.54 7.88 -8.08
C ASP A 34 -2.16 7.34 -7.67
N THR A 35 -2.14 6.46 -6.67
CA THR A 35 -0.93 5.71 -6.31
C THR A 35 -0.70 4.58 -7.31
N ASP A 36 0.43 4.61 -8.01
CA ASP A 36 0.79 3.63 -9.04
C ASP A 36 1.22 2.31 -8.39
N PHE A 37 2.05 2.40 -7.35
CA PHE A 37 2.54 1.27 -6.58
C PHE A 37 3.01 1.68 -5.19
N VAL A 38 3.11 0.68 -4.32
CA VAL A 38 3.57 0.80 -2.94
C VAL A 38 4.91 0.11 -2.81
N VAL A 39 5.87 0.72 -2.12
CA VAL A 39 7.14 0.05 -1.77
C VAL A 39 7.15 -0.31 -0.30
N ALA A 40 7.45 -1.58 -0.01
CA ALA A 40 7.52 -2.12 1.34
C ALA A 40 8.67 -3.12 1.50
N THR A 41 9.03 -3.41 2.75
CA THR A 41 10.11 -4.36 3.08
C THR A 41 9.62 -5.75 3.43
N SER A 42 8.38 -5.87 3.90
CA SER A 42 7.77 -7.13 4.36
C SER A 42 6.25 -7.00 4.33
N LEU A 43 5.55 -8.12 4.23
CA LEU A 43 4.09 -8.16 4.26
C LEU A 43 3.59 -8.08 5.71
N ARG A 44 3.18 -6.87 6.12
CA ARG A 44 2.62 -6.59 7.46
C ARG A 44 1.21 -6.00 7.35
N ARG A 45 0.40 -6.15 8.40
CA ARG A 45 -0.95 -5.57 8.50
C ARG A 45 -0.91 -4.07 8.86
N THR A 46 -0.20 -3.28 8.06
CA THR A 46 -0.14 -1.82 8.19
C THR A 46 -1.23 -1.17 7.34
N GLU A 47 -1.64 0.05 7.71
CA GLU A 47 -2.59 0.88 6.93
C GLU A 47 -2.21 0.91 5.44
N THR A 48 -0.95 1.24 5.11
CA THR A 48 -0.45 1.30 3.73
C THR A 48 -0.65 -0.02 2.98
N LEU A 49 -0.28 -1.17 3.56
CA LEU A 49 -0.39 -2.46 2.88
C LEU A 49 -1.84 -2.94 2.77
N MET A 50 -2.66 -2.69 3.80
CA MET A 50 -4.08 -3.07 3.76
C MET A 50 -4.82 -2.24 2.69
N CYS A 51 -4.58 -0.92 2.62
CA CYS A 51 -5.15 -0.09 1.57
C CYS A 51 -4.64 -0.48 0.17
N ALA A 52 -3.35 -0.83 0.03
CA ALA A 52 -2.79 -1.32 -1.23
C ALA A 52 -3.48 -2.60 -1.70
N ILE A 53 -3.64 -3.56 -0.80
CA ILE A 53 -4.32 -4.83 -1.08
C ILE A 53 -5.77 -4.59 -1.47
N CYS A 54 -6.51 -3.78 -0.71
CA CYS A 54 -7.91 -3.48 -1.00
C CYS A 54 -8.14 -2.81 -2.36
N ARG A 55 -7.19 -1.96 -2.81
CA ARG A 55 -7.22 -1.30 -4.13
C ARG A 55 -6.59 -2.13 -5.25
N GLY A 56 -5.94 -3.25 -4.93
CA GLY A 56 -5.15 -4.00 -5.90
C GLY A 56 -3.91 -3.26 -6.41
N ILE A 57 -3.34 -2.34 -5.62
CA ILE A 57 -2.13 -1.60 -6.03
C ILE A 57 -0.90 -2.50 -5.88
N SER A 58 -0.07 -2.57 -6.93
CA SER A 58 1.14 -3.39 -6.92
C SER A 58 2.06 -3.02 -5.75
N VAL A 59 2.59 -4.03 -5.06
CA VAL A 59 3.51 -3.86 -3.93
C VAL A 59 4.90 -4.35 -4.33
N LEU A 60 5.88 -3.46 -4.28
CA LEU A 60 7.26 -3.69 -4.66
C LEU A 60 8.19 -3.76 -3.44
N THR A 61 9.32 -4.43 -3.59
CA THR A 61 10.40 -4.43 -2.61
C THR A 61 11.18 -3.11 -2.63
N ASN A 62 11.83 -2.78 -1.51
CA ASN A 62 12.74 -1.63 -1.44
C ASN A 62 13.88 -1.68 -2.48
N GLU A 63 14.21 -2.88 -2.97
CA GLU A 63 15.26 -3.04 -3.97
C GLU A 63 14.95 -2.24 -5.24
N TRP A 64 13.69 -2.20 -5.70
CA TRP A 64 13.31 -1.39 -6.86
C TRP A 64 13.67 0.08 -6.70
N LEU A 65 13.42 0.63 -5.50
CA LEU A 65 13.69 2.04 -5.18
C LEU A 65 15.19 2.32 -5.20
N VAL A 66 15.97 1.47 -4.55
CA VAL A 66 17.44 1.57 -4.50
C VAL A 66 18.04 1.48 -5.89
N ARG A 67 17.66 0.47 -6.67
CA ARG A 67 18.20 0.27 -8.02
C ARG A 67 17.79 1.38 -8.99
N SER A 68 16.58 1.93 -8.84
CA SER A 68 16.13 3.08 -9.65
C SER A 68 16.92 4.36 -9.32
N LEU A 69 17.24 4.57 -8.03
CA LEU A 69 18.11 5.66 -7.60
C LEU A 69 19.54 5.52 -8.16
N GLU A 70 20.12 4.32 -8.05
CA GLU A 70 21.45 4.02 -8.60
C GLU A 70 21.52 4.21 -10.11
N ALA A 71 20.50 3.74 -10.84
CA ALA A 71 20.39 3.89 -12.29
C ALA A 71 20.03 5.32 -12.73
N LYS A 72 19.69 6.22 -11.80
CA LYS A 72 19.19 7.59 -12.05
C LYS A 72 18.00 7.60 -13.04
N ARG A 73 17.17 6.56 -12.99
CA ARG A 73 15.95 6.42 -13.79
C ARG A 73 15.04 5.39 -13.13
N LEU A 74 13.74 5.50 -13.38
CA LEU A 74 12.80 4.48 -12.93
C LEU A 74 13.05 3.18 -13.72
N LEU A 75 13.28 2.10 -12.98
CA LEU A 75 13.37 0.77 -13.56
C LEU A 75 11.97 0.19 -13.79
N PRO A 76 11.84 -0.78 -14.71
CA PRO A 76 10.64 -1.61 -14.80
C PRO A 76 10.30 -2.23 -13.44
N VAL A 77 9.01 -2.40 -13.17
CA VAL A 77 8.52 -2.89 -11.86
C VAL A 77 8.55 -4.42 -11.79
N GLU A 78 8.59 -5.07 -12.95
CA GLU A 78 8.59 -6.51 -13.12
C GLU A 78 9.83 -7.13 -12.44
N GLY A 79 9.59 -8.17 -11.63
CA GLY A 79 10.65 -8.84 -10.89
C GLY A 79 10.98 -8.20 -9.54
N TYR A 80 10.37 -7.06 -9.21
CA TYR A 80 10.50 -6.41 -7.91
C TYR A 80 9.25 -6.57 -7.02
N GLU A 81 8.31 -7.43 -7.38
CA GLU A 81 7.12 -7.66 -6.57
C GLU A 81 7.49 -8.23 -5.20
N LEU A 82 6.85 -7.71 -4.16
CA LEU A 82 7.05 -8.20 -2.80
C LEU A 82 6.55 -9.65 -2.68
N LYS A 83 7.46 -10.57 -2.34
CA LYS A 83 7.16 -11.98 -2.05
C LYS A 83 7.67 -12.30 -0.65
N ASP A 84 6.75 -12.49 0.30
CA ASP A 84 7.06 -12.74 1.71
C ASP A 84 6.43 -14.07 2.14
N LYS A 85 7.08 -15.18 1.77
CA LYS A 85 6.54 -16.53 1.94
C LYS A 85 6.09 -16.82 3.37
N ALA A 86 6.88 -16.41 4.36
CA ALA A 86 6.54 -16.63 5.76
C ALA A 86 5.27 -15.89 6.19
N ALA A 87 5.09 -14.64 5.75
CA ALA A 87 3.88 -13.87 6.04
C ALA A 87 2.65 -14.34 5.25
N GLU A 88 2.87 -14.79 4.01
CA GLU A 88 1.85 -15.38 3.13
C GLU A 88 1.32 -16.69 3.71
N GLU A 89 2.20 -17.60 4.11
CA GLU A 89 1.85 -18.85 4.80
C GLU A 89 1.09 -18.58 6.10
N LYS A 90 1.60 -17.66 6.93
CA LYS A 90 0.94 -17.27 8.18
C LYS A 90 -0.45 -16.68 7.96
N SER A 91 -0.66 -16.01 6.83
CA SER A 91 -1.93 -15.37 6.49
C SER A 91 -2.85 -16.26 5.66
N GLY A 92 -2.37 -17.42 5.19
CA GLY A 92 -3.12 -18.32 4.31
C GLY A 92 -3.45 -17.70 2.95
N MET A 93 -2.60 -16.83 2.42
CA MET A 93 -2.85 -16.13 1.15
C MET A 93 -1.57 -15.86 0.35
N PHE A 94 -1.68 -15.86 -0.97
CA PHE A 94 -0.69 -15.27 -1.86
C PHE A 94 -1.02 -13.79 -2.10
N LEU A 95 -0.02 -12.91 -1.93
CA LEU A 95 -0.19 -11.48 -2.12
C LEU A 95 -0.55 -11.14 -3.57
N SER A 96 0.11 -11.80 -4.53
CA SER A 96 -0.17 -11.66 -5.97
C SER A 96 -1.66 -11.90 -6.29
N ASP A 97 -2.23 -12.93 -5.70
CA ASP A 97 -3.60 -13.34 -5.98
C ASP A 97 -4.59 -12.38 -5.33
N ALA A 98 -4.30 -11.94 -4.10
CA ALA A 98 -5.11 -10.93 -3.41
C ALA A 98 -5.15 -9.61 -4.18
N LEU A 99 -3.99 -9.14 -4.66
CA LEU A 99 -3.90 -7.94 -5.48
C LEU A 99 -4.65 -8.10 -6.80
N SER A 100 -4.49 -9.24 -7.49
CA SER A 100 -5.16 -9.51 -8.76
C SER A 100 -6.68 -9.53 -8.61
N ARG A 101 -7.21 -10.17 -7.56
CA ARG A 101 -8.65 -10.17 -7.27
C ARG A 101 -9.17 -8.76 -6.99
N ALA A 102 -8.44 -7.98 -6.19
CA ALA A 102 -8.85 -6.61 -5.84
C ALA A 102 -8.82 -5.65 -7.03
N LYS A 103 -7.90 -5.84 -7.99
CA LYS A 103 -7.89 -5.09 -9.26
C LYS A 103 -9.15 -5.35 -10.10
N LEU A 104 -9.64 -6.59 -10.10
CA LEU A 104 -10.83 -6.98 -10.87
C LEU A 104 -12.11 -6.46 -10.25
N ARG A 105 -12.21 -6.49 -8.92
CA ARG A 105 -13.38 -6.02 -8.18
C ARG A 105 -12.98 -5.53 -6.79
N PRO A 106 -13.40 -4.32 -6.38
CA PRO A 106 -13.17 -3.85 -5.02
C PRO A 106 -13.74 -4.83 -3.99
N PHE A 107 -12.95 -5.16 -2.98
CA PHE A 107 -13.22 -6.24 -2.02
C PHE A 107 -14.55 -6.07 -1.26
N LEU A 108 -14.90 -4.83 -0.92
CA LEU A 108 -16.09 -4.48 -0.14
C LEU A 108 -17.19 -3.86 -1.01
N LEU A 109 -17.12 -4.01 -2.34
CA LEU A 109 -18.14 -3.47 -3.23
C LEU A 109 -19.52 -4.05 -2.90
N GLY A 110 -20.46 -3.16 -2.56
CA GLY A 110 -21.83 -3.51 -2.17
C GLY A 110 -22.01 -3.82 -0.69
N TYR A 111 -20.97 -3.65 0.12
CA TYR A 111 -21.05 -3.81 1.57
C TYR A 111 -21.12 -2.46 2.29
N GLU A 112 -22.01 -2.41 3.26
CA GLU A 112 -22.05 -1.40 4.30
C GLU A 112 -21.34 -1.94 5.55
N VAL A 113 -20.40 -1.18 6.07
CA VAL A 113 -19.56 -1.57 7.21
C VAL A 113 -19.91 -0.73 8.42
N PHE A 114 -20.31 -1.40 9.49
CA PHE A 114 -20.50 -0.78 10.78
C PHE A 114 -19.21 -0.88 11.61
N LEU A 115 -18.73 0.26 12.11
CA LEU A 115 -17.65 0.31 13.09
C LEU A 115 -18.23 0.55 14.48
N SER A 116 -18.03 -0.38 15.40
CA SER A 116 -18.44 -0.21 16.80
C SER A 116 -17.87 1.08 17.39
N ALA A 117 -18.67 1.79 18.20
CA ALA A 117 -18.24 2.98 18.94
C ALA A 117 -17.03 2.74 19.87
N ARG A 118 -16.72 1.48 20.19
CA ARG A 118 -15.50 1.11 20.95
C ARG A 118 -14.22 1.25 20.12
N ILE A 119 -14.32 1.24 18.79
CA ILE A 119 -13.20 1.45 17.89
C ILE A 119 -13.02 2.96 17.73
N VAL A 120 -12.00 3.50 18.40
CA VAL A 120 -11.72 4.95 18.47
C VAL A 120 -10.30 5.29 18.02
N GLY A 121 -10.03 6.59 17.84
CA GLY A 121 -8.71 7.13 17.55
C GLY A 121 -8.09 6.59 16.26
N GLU A 122 -6.79 6.27 16.30
CA GLU A 122 -6.03 5.80 15.13
C GLU A 122 -6.58 4.51 14.54
N LEU A 123 -7.06 3.57 15.36
CA LEU A 123 -7.62 2.32 14.85
C LEU A 123 -8.89 2.60 14.02
N ARG A 124 -9.74 3.53 14.47
CA ARG A 124 -10.91 3.97 13.71
C ARG A 124 -10.50 4.62 12.40
N ARG A 125 -9.51 5.53 12.43
CA ARG A 125 -8.99 6.21 11.24
C ARG A 125 -8.49 5.21 10.20
N VAL A 126 -7.70 4.23 10.61
CA VAL A 126 -7.18 3.18 9.71
C VAL A 126 -8.31 2.30 9.17
N ALA A 127 -9.25 1.89 10.03
CA ALA A 127 -10.40 1.09 9.60
C ALA A 127 -11.22 1.80 8.53
N VAL A 128 -11.48 3.10 8.69
CA VAL A 128 -12.15 3.94 7.69
C VAL A 128 -11.40 3.89 6.35
N GLN A 129 -10.10 4.13 6.36
CA GLN A 129 -9.31 4.12 5.12
C GLN A 129 -9.32 2.77 4.42
N VAL A 130 -9.25 1.66 5.17
CA VAL A 130 -9.28 0.32 4.60
C VAL A 130 -10.66 -0.01 4.02
N VAL A 131 -11.75 0.40 4.68
CA VAL A 131 -13.11 0.22 4.17
C VAL A 131 -13.31 0.97 2.86
N GLU A 132 -12.93 2.25 2.83
CA GLU A 132 -13.02 3.09 1.64
C GLU A 132 -12.12 2.58 0.50
N ALA A 133 -10.90 2.15 0.82
CA ALA A 133 -9.99 1.52 -0.14
C ALA A 133 -10.56 0.24 -0.74
N GLY A 134 -11.38 -0.50 0.01
CA GLY A 134 -12.08 -1.69 -0.46
C GLY A 134 -13.35 -1.40 -1.27
N GLY A 135 -13.75 -0.13 -1.42
CA GLY A 135 -14.99 0.26 -2.09
C GLY A 135 -16.26 0.04 -1.27
N GLY A 136 -16.12 -0.11 0.05
CA GLY A 136 -17.25 -0.20 0.98
C GLY A 136 -17.66 1.17 1.52
N PHE A 137 -18.84 1.21 2.13
CA PHE A 137 -19.36 2.42 2.77
C PHE A 137 -19.44 2.25 4.28
N LEU A 138 -19.13 3.30 5.04
CA LEU A 138 -19.35 3.30 6.47
C LEU A 138 -20.77 3.73 6.79
N VAL A 139 -21.43 2.94 7.62
CA VAL A 139 -22.73 3.33 8.19
C VAL A 139 -22.48 4.37 9.30
N PRO A 140 -23.14 5.54 9.26
CA PRO A 140 -23.06 6.50 10.34
C PRO A 140 -23.54 5.86 11.65
N THR A 141 -22.70 5.90 12.68
CA THR A 141 -23.14 5.67 14.06
C THR A 141 -23.81 6.95 14.55
N GLY A 142 -25.13 6.91 14.77
CA GLY A 142 -25.87 7.99 15.43
C GLY A 142 -25.45 8.23 16.87
#